data_AF-A0A699URB9-F1
#
_entry.id   AF-A0A699URB9-F1
#
_cell.length_a   1.000
_cell.length_b   1.000
_cell.length_c   1.000
_cell.angle_alpha   90.00
_cell.angle_beta   90.00
_cell.angle_gamma   90.00
#
_symmetry.space_group_name_H-M   'P 1'
#
loop_
_entity.id
_entity.type
_entity.pdbx_description
1 polymer ?
#
loop_
_entity_poly.entity_id
_entity_poly.type
_entity_poly.pdbx_seq_one_letter_code
_entity_poly.pdbx_strand_id
1 'polypeptide(L)'
;MIPEPGDAERDVNMNETFHEQTDNELSERELKQIEADDQAIQTILLSLPEDIYAAVDSCETAQEIWLRVQQMMKGSDIGIQEKKAKLFTEWERFTSNEGESIESYYHRFLKLMND
;
A
#
# COMPACT_ATOMS: atom_id res chain seq x y z
N MET A 1 41.94 41.09 -59.90
CA MET A 1 41.44 41.95 -58.81
C MET A 1 40.03 41.51 -58.47
N ILE A 2 39.73 41.29 -57.19
CA ILE A 2 38.48 40.74 -56.62
C ILE A 2 37.47 41.89 -56.35
N PRO A 3 36.14 41.64 -56.38
CA PRO A 3 35.30 41.61 -55.15
C PRO A 3 34.36 40.37 -55.10
N GLU A 4 34.19 39.59 -54.01
CA GLU A 4 33.54 39.81 -52.67
C GLU A 4 31.97 39.71 -52.72
N PRO A 5 31.25 39.32 -51.63
CA PRO A 5 30.59 38.01 -51.46
C PRO A 5 29.08 38.07 -51.05
N GLY A 6 28.47 36.92 -50.70
CA GLY A 6 27.15 36.78 -50.05
C GLY A 6 26.11 36.09 -50.93
N ASP A 7 25.21 35.22 -50.47
CA ASP A 7 24.88 34.60 -49.19
C ASP A 7 24.05 33.34 -49.52
N ALA A 8 23.94 32.40 -48.56
CA ALA A 8 22.90 31.39 -48.38
C ALA A 8 22.33 30.70 -49.65
N GLU A 9 22.49 29.39 -49.81
CA GLU A 9 21.53 28.45 -49.24
C GLU A 9 22.20 27.08 -49.06
N ARG A 10 22.41 26.69 -47.79
CA ARG A 10 22.51 25.27 -47.45
C ARG A 10 21.09 24.75 -47.46
N ASP A 11 20.74 24.07 -48.54
CA ASP A 11 19.50 23.31 -48.60
C ASP A 11 19.65 22.09 -47.68
N VAL A 12 19.30 22.30 -46.41
CA VAL A 12 19.14 21.26 -45.41
C VAL A 12 17.85 20.53 -45.80
N ASN A 13 17.95 19.57 -46.70
CA ASN A 13 16.89 18.57 -46.84
C ASN A 13 16.94 17.65 -45.62
N MET A 14 16.24 18.11 -44.59
CA MET A 14 15.82 17.35 -43.44
C MET A 14 14.68 16.45 -43.92
N ASN A 15 14.98 15.22 -44.35
CA ASN A 15 13.94 14.23 -44.49
C ASN A 15 13.56 13.72 -43.10
N GLU A 16 12.75 14.53 -42.42
CA GLU A 16 12.00 14.16 -41.24
C GLU A 16 11.21 12.88 -41.53
N THR A 17 11.79 11.74 -41.15
CA THR A 17 11.00 10.54 -40.91
C THR A 17 10.38 10.77 -39.55
N PHE A 18 9.25 11.49 -39.53
CA PHE A 18 8.47 11.72 -38.33
C PHE A 18 8.23 10.38 -37.65
N HIS A 19 8.70 10.27 -36.42
CA HIS A 19 8.41 9.19 -35.50
C HIS A 19 6.89 9.16 -35.24
N GLU A 20 6.16 8.46 -36.09
CA GLU A 20 4.74 8.14 -35.89
C GLU A 20 4.57 6.80 -35.13
N GLN A 21 5.62 6.34 -34.45
CA GLN A 21 5.62 5.10 -33.66
C GLN A 21 5.39 5.33 -32.16
N THR A 22 5.43 6.58 -31.69
CA THR A 22 5.40 6.86 -30.24
C THR A 22 4.01 7.02 -29.66
N ASP A 23 3.04 7.58 -30.39
CA ASP A 23 1.69 7.82 -29.83
C ASP A 23 0.87 6.54 -29.68
N ASN A 24 0.95 5.61 -30.65
CA ASN A 24 0.18 4.38 -30.60
C ASN A 24 0.74 3.37 -29.56
N GLU A 25 2.06 3.29 -29.42
CA GLU A 25 2.72 2.47 -28.38
C GLU A 25 2.60 3.10 -26.97
N LEU A 26 2.51 4.43 -26.86
CA LEU A 26 2.25 5.10 -25.59
C LEU A 26 0.80 4.86 -25.16
N SER A 27 -0.15 4.99 -26.09
CA SER A 27 -1.57 4.66 -25.89
C SER A 27 -1.80 3.19 -25.51
N GLU A 28 -1.12 2.23 -26.16
CA GLU A 28 -1.21 0.82 -25.77
C GLU A 28 -0.64 0.53 -24.37
N ARG A 29 0.43 1.23 -23.97
CA ARG A 29 1.01 1.08 -22.63
C ARG A 29 0.11 1.68 -21.57
N GLU A 30 -0.47 2.85 -21.83
CA GLU A 30 -1.46 3.49 -20.96
C GLU A 30 -2.70 2.60 -20.80
N LEU A 31 -3.20 2.02 -21.90
CA LEU A 31 -4.35 1.11 -21.85
C LEU A 31 -4.05 -0.16 -21.04
N LYS A 32 -2.85 -0.75 -21.21
CA LYS A 32 -2.40 -1.89 -20.41
C LYS A 32 -2.22 -1.52 -18.93
N GLN A 33 -1.77 -0.31 -18.63
CA GLN A 33 -1.65 0.18 -17.26
C GLN A 33 -3.02 0.37 -16.62
N ILE A 34 -3.97 0.97 -17.33
CA ILE A 34 -5.36 1.13 -16.86
C ILE A 34 -6.00 -0.23 -16.59
N GLU A 35 -5.81 -1.20 -17.49
CA GLU A 35 -6.35 -2.55 -17.30
C GLU A 35 -5.70 -3.27 -16.10
N ALA A 36 -4.39 -3.10 -15.92
CA ALA A 36 -3.69 -3.65 -14.75
C ALA A 36 -4.14 -2.98 -13.44
N ASP A 37 -4.36 -1.67 -13.45
CA ASP A 37 -4.84 -0.90 -12.30
C ASP A 37 -6.29 -1.30 -11.95
N ASP A 38 -7.17 -1.44 -12.95
CA ASP A 38 -8.55 -1.92 -12.76
C ASP A 38 -8.57 -3.35 -12.18
N GLN A 39 -7.72 -4.25 -12.70
CA GLN A 39 -7.59 -5.61 -12.17
C GLN A 39 -7.06 -5.61 -10.73
N ALA A 40 -6.09 -4.76 -10.41
CA ALA A 40 -5.56 -4.61 -9.07
C ALA A 40 -6.64 -4.08 -8.11
N ILE A 41 -7.40 -3.06 -8.51
CA ILE A 41 -8.51 -2.49 -7.75
C ILE A 41 -9.59 -3.56 -7.51
N GLN A 42 -9.99 -4.29 -8.55
CA GLN A 42 -11.00 -5.35 -8.44
C GLN A 42 -10.53 -6.49 -7.55
N THR A 43 -9.27 -6.90 -7.66
CA THR A 43 -8.68 -7.96 -6.83
C THR A 43 -8.61 -7.53 -5.37
N ILE A 44 -8.23 -6.28 -5.10
CA ILE A 44 -8.26 -5.72 -3.75
C ILE A 44 -9.70 -5.74 -3.23
N LEU A 45 -10.66 -5.19 -3.97
CA LEU A 45 -12.07 -5.16 -3.56
C LEU A 45 -12.66 -6.55 -3.28
N LEU A 46 -12.36 -7.56 -4.11
CA LEU A 46 -12.81 -8.94 -3.92
C LEU A 46 -12.09 -9.66 -2.77
N SER A 47 -10.86 -9.24 -2.44
CA SER A 47 -10.10 -9.81 -1.33
C SER A 47 -10.50 -9.22 0.03
N LEU A 48 -11.21 -8.09 0.03
CA LEU A 48 -11.68 -7.45 1.25
C LEU A 48 -12.96 -8.14 1.74
N PRO A 49 -12.98 -8.63 2.99
CA PRO A 49 -14.20 -9.06 3.65
C PRO A 49 -15.31 -8.00 3.59
N GLU A 50 -16.57 -8.43 3.53
CA GLU A 50 -17.75 -7.57 3.32
C GLU A 50 -17.91 -6.51 4.42
N ASP A 51 -17.40 -6.78 5.63
CA ASP A 51 -17.31 -5.83 6.75
C ASP A 51 -16.29 -4.70 6.52
N ILE A 52 -15.29 -4.90 5.66
CA ILE A 52 -14.39 -3.83 5.23
C ILE A 52 -15.07 -2.95 4.17
N TYR A 53 -15.79 -3.55 3.21
CA TYR A 53 -16.51 -2.78 2.19
C TYR A 53 -17.57 -1.86 2.83
N ALA A 54 -18.38 -2.39 3.75
CA ALA A 54 -19.35 -1.60 4.50
C ALA A 54 -18.70 -0.49 5.36
N ALA A 55 -17.48 -0.70 5.85
CA ALA A 55 -16.75 0.29 6.64
C ALA A 55 -16.07 1.38 5.80
N VAL A 56 -15.93 1.16 4.49
CA VAL A 56 -15.25 2.02 3.52
C VAL A 56 -16.26 2.74 2.60
N ASP A 57 -17.49 2.22 2.46
CA ASP A 57 -18.57 2.80 1.65
C ASP A 57 -18.91 4.25 2.01
N SER A 58 -18.64 4.67 3.26
CA SER A 58 -18.84 6.06 3.71
C SER A 58 -17.63 6.97 3.51
N CYS A 59 -16.52 6.48 2.95
CA CYS A 59 -15.30 7.28 2.72
C CYS A 59 -15.34 7.97 1.35
N GLU A 60 -15.03 9.27 1.32
CA GLU A 60 -15.12 10.07 0.09
C GLU A 60 -13.78 10.13 -0.66
N THR A 61 -12.66 9.90 0.04
CA THR A 61 -11.31 10.03 -0.51
C THR A 61 -10.49 8.76 -0.39
N ALA A 62 -9.60 8.52 -1.36
CA ALA A 62 -8.68 7.38 -1.34
C ALA A 62 -7.79 7.34 -0.06
N GLN A 63 -7.47 8.51 0.51
CA GLN A 63 -6.71 8.61 1.76
C GLN A 63 -7.51 8.07 2.96
N GLU A 64 -8.80 8.35 3.04
CA GLU A 64 -9.67 7.84 4.10
C GLU A 64 -9.84 6.33 4.01
N ILE A 65 -10.03 5.81 2.78
CA ILE A 65 -10.09 4.37 2.51
C ILE A 65 -8.81 3.68 3.01
N TRP A 66 -7.64 4.19 2.61
CA TRP A 66 -6.35 3.64 3.02
C TRP A 66 -6.15 3.68 4.54
N LEU A 67 -6.49 4.81 5.18
CA LEU A 67 -6.39 4.96 6.64
C LEU A 67 -7.32 3.97 7.35
N ARG A 68 -8.54 3.78 6.85
CA ARG A 68 -9.53 2.87 7.42
C ARG A 68 -9.09 1.41 7.32
N VAL A 69 -8.60 0.98 6.16
CA VAL A 69 -8.03 -0.37 5.97
C VAL A 69 -6.83 -0.58 6.90
N GLN A 70 -5.94 0.41 7.00
CA GLN A 70 -4.80 0.32 7.92
C GLN A 70 -5.23 0.18 9.38
N GLN A 71 -6.25 0.93 9.82
CA GLN A 71 -6.81 0.82 11.17
C GLN A 71 -7.48 -0.55 11.38
N MET A 72 -8.15 -1.12 10.37
CA MET A 72 -8.75 -2.44 10.50
C MET A 72 -7.69 -3.54 10.61
N MET A 73 -6.60 -3.45 9.83
CA MET A 73 -5.49 -4.41 9.89
C MET A 73 -4.67 -4.32 11.19
N LYS A 74 -4.45 -3.10 11.71
CA LYS A 74 -3.72 -2.88 12.97
C LYS A 74 -4.62 -3.02 14.20
N GLY A 75 -5.94 -3.01 14.02
CA GLY A 75 -6.94 -2.87 15.07
C GLY A 75 -7.26 -1.40 15.38
N SER A 76 -8.48 -1.16 15.89
CA SER A 76 -8.85 0.16 16.42
C SER A 76 -8.00 0.49 17.66
N ASP A 77 -7.65 1.77 17.84
CA ASP A 77 -6.99 2.25 19.06
C ASP A 77 -7.73 1.80 20.33
N ILE A 78 -9.08 1.80 20.31
CA ILE A 78 -9.91 1.32 21.41
C ILE A 78 -9.64 -0.17 21.69
N GLY A 79 -9.68 -1.01 20.65
CA GLY A 79 -9.42 -2.44 20.78
C GLY A 79 -7.98 -2.75 21.23
N ILE A 80 -7.01 -1.95 20.78
CA ILE A 80 -5.61 -2.06 21.21
C ILE A 80 -5.48 -1.71 22.71
N GLN A 81 -6.11 -0.62 23.16
CA GLN A 81 -6.10 -0.24 24.58
C GLN A 81 -6.83 -1.25 25.45
N GLU A 82 -7.97 -1.80 25.00
CA GLU A 82 -8.68 -2.85 25.73
C GLU A 82 -7.83 -4.13 25.86
N LYS A 83 -7.17 -4.56 24.77
CA LYS A 83 -6.26 -5.72 24.82
C LYS A 83 -5.12 -5.47 25.80
N LYS A 84 -4.53 -4.27 25.76
CA LYS A 84 -3.47 -3.85 26.69
C LYS A 84 -3.94 -3.85 28.14
N ALA A 85 -5.15 -3.33 28.41
CA ALA A 85 -5.72 -3.30 29.75
C ALA A 85 -5.96 -4.72 30.29
N LYS A 86 -6.50 -5.63 29.47
CA LYS A 86 -6.69 -7.05 29.83
C LYS A 86 -5.36 -7.73 30.20
N LEU A 87 -4.35 -7.61 29.34
CA LEU A 87 -3.01 -8.16 29.60
C LEU A 87 -2.40 -7.59 30.88
N PHE A 88 -2.59 -6.28 31.14
CA PHE A 88 -2.11 -5.65 32.35
C PHE A 88 -2.79 -6.21 33.61
N THR A 89 -4.11 -6.40 33.58
CA THR A 89 -4.85 -7.04 34.68
C THR A 89 -4.43 -8.50 34.90
N GLU A 90 -4.19 -9.25 33.82
CA GLU A 90 -3.68 -10.63 33.93
C GLU A 90 -2.28 -10.68 34.52
N TRP A 91 -1.40 -9.76 34.10
CA TRP A 91 -0.06 -9.58 34.66
C TRP A 91 -0.08 -9.25 36.15
N GLU A 92 -0.93 -8.30 36.59
CA GLU A 92 -1.06 -7.96 38.01
C GLU A 92 -1.49 -9.15 38.88
N ARG A 93 -2.27 -10.08 38.30
CA ARG A 93 -2.71 -11.31 38.98
C ARG A 93 -1.75 -12.47 38.77
N PHE A 94 -0.67 -12.29 38.02
CA PHE A 94 0.26 -13.37 37.69
C PHE A 94 1.17 -13.68 38.88
N THR A 95 0.90 -14.80 39.53
CA THR A 95 1.71 -15.32 40.64
C THR A 95 2.03 -16.80 40.44
N SER A 96 3.02 -17.30 41.18
CA SER A 96 3.30 -18.72 41.24
C SER A 96 2.17 -19.47 41.93
N ASN A 97 1.88 -20.67 41.46
CA ASN A 97 0.94 -21.58 42.12
C ASN A 97 1.66 -22.46 43.14
N GLU A 98 0.93 -22.95 44.14
CA GLU A 98 1.49 -23.89 45.12
C GLU A 98 1.87 -25.22 44.45
N GLY A 99 3.11 -25.68 44.68
CA GLY A 99 3.64 -26.89 44.06
C GLY A 99 4.03 -26.75 42.58
N GLU A 100 3.98 -25.54 42.01
CA GLU A 100 4.39 -25.30 40.63
C GLU A 100 5.91 -25.44 40.43
N SER A 101 6.32 -26.18 39.40
CA SER A 101 7.72 -26.25 39.00
C SER A 101 8.18 -24.95 38.34
N ILE A 102 9.47 -24.63 38.49
CA ILE A 102 10.08 -23.45 37.87
C ILE A 102 9.89 -23.46 36.34
N GLU A 103 9.98 -24.64 35.72
CA GLU A 103 9.77 -24.80 34.27
C GLU A 103 8.34 -24.45 33.85
N SER A 104 7.34 -24.94 34.60
CA SER A 104 5.92 -24.61 34.36
C SER A 104 5.65 -23.12 34.52
N TYR A 105 6.18 -22.51 35.58
CA TYR A 105 6.07 -21.07 35.81
C TYR A 105 6.63 -20.27 34.64
N TYR A 106 7.85 -20.62 34.20
CA TYR A 106 8.52 -19.93 33.10
C TYR A 106 7.76 -20.09 31.78
N HIS A 107 7.19 -21.26 31.51
CA HIS A 107 6.37 -21.47 30.32
C HIS A 107 5.11 -20.60 30.32
N ARG A 108 4.39 -20.52 31.45
CA ARG A 108 3.21 -19.63 31.59
C ARG A 108 3.58 -18.16 31.44
N PHE A 109 4.70 -17.75 32.02
CA PHE A 109 5.22 -16.40 31.90
C PHE A 109 5.51 -16.04 30.44
N LEU A 110 6.21 -16.92 29.72
CA LEU A 110 6.50 -16.71 28.30
C LEU A 110 5.24 -16.62 27.46
N LYS A 111 4.22 -17.42 27.76
CA LYS A 111 2.94 -17.33 27.06
C LYS A 111 2.29 -15.95 27.25
N LEU A 112 2.20 -15.48 28.48
CA LEU A 112 1.63 -14.17 28.81
C LEU A 112 2.39 -13.02 28.13
N MET A 113 3.73 -13.11 28.03
CA MET A 113 4.55 -12.05 27.43
C MET A 113 4.47 -11.98 25.91
N ASN A 114 4.00 -13.04 25.24
CA ASN A 114 3.98 -13.15 23.78
C ASN A 114 2.57 -13.11 23.18
N ASP A 115 1.52 -12.93 24.00
CA ASP A 115 0.12 -12.76 23.58
C ASP A 115 -0.20 -11.32 23.14
#